data_AF-A0A7S2P1J9-F1
#
_entry.id   AF-A0A7S2P1J9-F1
#
_cell.length_a   1.000
_cell.length_b   1.000
_cell.length_c   1.000
_cell.angle_alpha   90.00
_cell.angle_beta   90.00
_cell.angle_gamma   90.00
#
_symmetry.space_group_name_H-M   'P 1'
#
loop_
_entity.id
_entity.type
_entity.pdbx_description
1 polymer ?
#
loop_
_entity_poly.entity_id
_entity_poly.type
_entity_poly.pdbx_seq_one_letter_code
_entity_poly.pdbx_strand_id
1 'polypeptide(L)'
;VEELLLDASDPRRPRPRLVAISHGWITKEHPDPRGFHLQAVGPVLRCYAEQFGGGVECLAVFIDWCSLPQAPRTDAEVIAYRNALDYMDLWYAHGGSIVCLLTSMPPGTHQAAPYAYRGWPAFEVALATLAKPAEAVLDVGLVRGPVGPWRDFVAACQLRRHPPKLPKAFAAEVGQKSFAVPSDRALVVEKYHEAFNRIVGAAEALSWSGLGWGDVGAQELVEVLLLCRRLRDLDLRDNGIGTAGAAALAEALPWCEALRRLDLRGNVLEDAAAQALTSAWAAASKPRTGLDVSAQRLPAAGSPDAQRP
;
A
#
# COMPACT_ATOMS: atom_id res chain seq x y z
N VAL A 1 16.98 -2.68 -11.22
CA VAL A 1 15.78 -2.07 -10.59
C VAL A 1 14.52 -2.31 -11.43
N GLU A 2 14.63 -2.49 -12.75
CA GLU A 2 13.50 -2.78 -13.66
C GLU A 2 12.96 -4.24 -13.62
N GLU A 3 13.61 -5.17 -12.92
CA GLU A 3 13.20 -6.59 -12.90
C GLU A 3 12.51 -7.04 -11.60
N LEU A 4 12.06 -6.11 -10.75
CA LEU A 4 11.58 -6.43 -9.39
C LEU A 4 10.21 -5.84 -9.01
N LEU A 5 9.35 -5.52 -9.99
CA LEU A 5 7.90 -5.40 -9.77
C LEU A 5 7.30 -6.81 -9.82
N LEU A 6 7.56 -7.57 -8.76
CA LEU A 6 7.35 -9.01 -8.71
C LEU A 6 5.90 -9.36 -8.41
N ASP A 7 5.35 -10.23 -9.24
CA ASP A 7 4.08 -10.93 -9.06
C ASP A 7 4.05 -11.62 -7.68
N ALA A 8 3.20 -11.10 -6.78
CA ALA A 8 3.02 -11.59 -5.41
C ALA A 8 2.36 -12.98 -5.35
N SER A 9 1.87 -13.51 -6.47
CA SER A 9 1.09 -14.75 -6.51
C SER A 9 1.90 -16.03 -6.72
N ASP A 10 3.22 -15.98 -6.98
CA ASP A 10 4.04 -17.19 -7.19
C ASP A 10 4.45 -17.85 -5.85
N PRO A 11 3.90 -19.03 -5.50
CA PRO A 11 4.18 -19.72 -4.23
C PRO A 11 5.60 -20.30 -4.16
N ARG A 12 6.37 -20.28 -5.24
CA ARG A 12 7.75 -20.81 -5.31
C ARG A 12 8.82 -19.75 -5.03
N ARG A 13 8.45 -18.48 -4.81
CA ARG A 13 9.41 -17.41 -4.54
C ARG A 13 9.88 -17.39 -3.08
N PRO A 14 11.17 -17.11 -2.83
CA PRO A 14 11.63 -16.81 -1.48
C PRO A 14 10.93 -15.55 -0.99
N ARG A 15 10.32 -15.64 0.20
CA ARG A 15 9.50 -14.56 0.77
C ARG A 15 10.37 -13.36 1.19
N PRO A 16 9.78 -12.15 1.25
CA PRO A 16 10.46 -10.92 1.69
C PRO A 16 11.29 -11.11 2.97
N ARG A 17 12.59 -10.83 2.91
CA ARG A 17 13.44 -10.77 4.11
C ARG A 17 13.67 -9.35 4.61
N LEU A 18 13.10 -8.36 3.90
CA LEU A 18 13.21 -6.95 4.21
C LEU A 18 11.94 -6.50 4.93
N VAL A 19 12.08 -5.89 6.09
CA VAL A 19 10.96 -5.30 6.84
C VAL A 19 11.24 -3.82 7.06
N ALA A 20 10.33 -2.95 6.63
CA ALA A 20 10.39 -1.52 6.92
C ALA A 20 9.37 -1.16 7.99
N ILE A 21 9.76 -0.34 8.97
CA ILE A 21 8.92 0.06 10.10
C ILE A 21 8.59 1.54 9.98
N SER A 22 7.31 1.84 9.78
CA SER A 22 6.80 3.21 9.87
C SER A 22 6.30 3.46 11.28
N HIS A 23 6.83 4.48 11.95
CA HIS A 23 6.50 4.80 13.34
C HIS A 23 6.49 6.30 13.60
N GLY A 24 5.75 6.70 14.63
CA GLY A 24 5.78 8.07 15.15
C GLY A 24 6.71 8.16 16.35
N TRP A 25 7.59 9.18 16.37
CA TRP A 25 8.39 9.48 17.56
C TRP A 25 7.50 9.81 18.78
N ILE A 26 7.76 9.12 19.89
CA ILE A 26 7.04 9.26 21.16
C ILE A 26 7.48 10.51 21.92
N THR A 27 8.79 10.81 21.97
CA THR A 27 9.33 12.06 22.52
C THR A 27 10.22 12.76 21.51
N LYS A 28 10.75 13.94 21.85
CA LYS A 28 11.66 14.70 20.99
C LYS A 28 13.07 14.10 20.97
N GLU A 29 13.48 13.47 22.06
CA GLU A 29 14.84 12.96 22.27
C GLU A 29 15.01 11.53 21.78
N HIS A 30 13.95 10.72 21.83
CA HIS A 30 14.01 9.31 21.46
C HIS A 30 12.68 8.84 20.85
N PRO A 31 12.69 8.08 19.74
CA PRO A 31 11.46 7.64 19.09
C PRO A 31 10.64 6.67 19.93
N ASP A 32 11.30 5.82 20.74
CA ASP A 32 10.64 4.81 21.59
C ASP A 32 11.34 4.59 22.96
N PRO A 33 11.30 5.56 23.89
CA PRO A 33 12.13 5.55 25.09
C PRO A 33 11.78 4.44 26.09
N ARG A 34 10.60 3.84 25.97
CA ARG A 34 10.12 2.76 26.86
C ARG A 34 9.88 1.44 26.14
N GLY A 35 10.28 1.34 24.87
CA GLY A 35 10.09 0.12 24.08
C GLY A 35 8.63 -0.19 23.74
N PHE A 36 7.73 0.80 23.70
CA PHE A 36 6.32 0.61 23.35
C PHE A 36 6.17 0.06 21.91
N HIS A 37 6.85 0.70 20.96
CA HIS A 37 6.87 0.28 19.56
C HIS A 37 7.62 -1.05 19.40
N LEU A 38 8.74 -1.22 20.11
CA LEU A 38 9.51 -2.45 20.11
C LEU A 38 8.71 -3.66 20.63
N GLN A 39 7.91 -3.47 21.68
CA GLN A 39 7.03 -4.51 22.25
C GLN A 39 5.93 -4.92 21.26
N ALA A 40 5.45 -3.99 20.44
CA ALA A 40 4.46 -4.29 19.41
C ALA A 40 5.07 -5.06 18.23
N VAL A 41 6.24 -4.64 17.73
CA VAL A 41 6.85 -5.22 16.52
C VAL A 41 7.58 -6.55 16.77
N GLY A 42 8.17 -6.75 17.95
CA GLY A 42 8.99 -7.92 18.26
C GLY A 42 8.27 -9.27 18.03
N PRO A 43 7.04 -9.48 18.57
CA PRO A 43 6.27 -10.70 18.34
C PRO A 43 5.97 -10.95 16.86
N VAL A 44 5.75 -9.89 16.08
CA VAL A 44 5.45 -9.97 14.64
C VAL A 44 6.65 -10.50 13.88
N LEU A 45 7.83 -9.95 14.14
CA LEU A 45 9.06 -10.37 13.47
C LEU A 45 9.40 -11.83 13.80
N ARG A 46 9.16 -12.27 15.04
CA ARG A 46 9.32 -13.69 15.43
C ARG A 46 8.33 -14.59 14.71
N CYS A 47 7.04 -14.24 14.73
CA CYS A 47 6.01 -15.01 14.04
C CYS A 47 6.31 -15.14 12.53
N TYR A 48 6.74 -14.04 11.90
CA TYR A 48 7.17 -14.03 10.51
C TYR A 48 8.39 -14.94 10.28
N ALA A 49 9.43 -14.81 11.09
CA ALA A 49 10.65 -15.61 10.99
C ALA A 49 10.41 -17.12 11.22
N GLU A 50 9.55 -17.48 12.16
CA GLU A 50 9.16 -18.87 12.43
C GLU A 50 8.36 -19.46 11.28
N GLN A 51 7.42 -18.69 10.72
CA GLN A 51 6.56 -19.12 9.62
C GLN A 51 7.34 -19.32 8.31
N PHE A 52 8.36 -18.48 8.04
CA PHE A 52 9.06 -18.45 6.76
C PHE A 52 10.53 -18.90 6.82
N GLY A 53 10.99 -19.33 8.00
CA GLY A 53 12.28 -19.99 8.24
C GLY A 53 13.49 -19.05 8.36
N GLY A 54 14.54 -19.53 9.03
CA GLY A 54 15.83 -18.84 9.15
C GLY A 54 15.99 -17.95 10.37
N GLY A 55 14.99 -17.89 11.27
CA GLY A 55 15.05 -17.08 12.49
C GLY A 55 15.09 -15.57 12.20
N VAL A 56 15.02 -14.78 13.27
CA VAL A 56 15.01 -13.31 13.15
C VAL A 56 16.33 -12.75 12.59
N GLU A 57 17.41 -13.51 12.72
CA GLU A 57 18.74 -13.23 12.18
C GLU A 57 18.77 -13.21 10.64
N CYS A 58 17.77 -13.80 9.98
CA CYS A 58 17.63 -13.75 8.52
C CYS A 58 16.81 -12.55 8.03
N LEU A 59 16.32 -11.69 8.92
CA LEU A 59 15.55 -10.50 8.58
C LEU A 59 16.42 -9.25 8.61
N ALA A 60 16.36 -8.46 7.53
CA ALA A 60 16.88 -7.10 7.53
C ALA A 60 15.73 -6.14 7.87
N VAL A 61 15.82 -5.53 9.06
CA VAL A 61 14.79 -4.62 9.56
C VAL A 61 15.28 -3.19 9.44
N PHE A 62 14.57 -2.38 8.65
CA PHE A 62 14.79 -0.96 8.52
C PHE A 62 13.88 -0.20 9.48
N ILE A 63 14.50 0.38 10.51
CA ILE A 63 13.91 1.41 11.37
C ILE A 63 14.77 2.66 11.15
N ASP A 64 14.21 3.72 10.58
CA ASP A 64 14.92 4.93 10.16
C ASP A 64 15.93 5.44 11.20
N TRP A 65 15.52 5.58 12.45
CA TRP A 65 16.36 6.10 13.53
C TRP A 65 17.50 5.16 13.89
N CYS A 66 17.25 3.84 13.89
CA CYS A 66 18.26 2.82 14.18
C CYS A 66 19.21 2.56 13.00
N SER A 67 18.75 2.84 11.78
CA SER A 67 19.43 2.45 10.53
C SER A 67 20.23 3.59 9.92
N LEU A 68 20.04 4.82 10.40
CA LEU A 68 20.67 6.02 9.88
C LEU A 68 21.52 6.71 10.96
N PRO A 69 22.65 7.34 10.58
CA PRO A 69 23.42 8.13 11.54
C PRO A 69 22.58 9.22 12.20
N GLN A 70 22.70 9.37 13.52
CA GLN A 70 21.99 10.38 14.30
C GLN A 70 22.91 11.57 14.61
N ALA A 71 22.32 12.72 14.96
CA ALA A 71 23.10 13.91 15.30
C ALA A 71 23.74 13.78 16.70
N PRO A 72 24.94 14.39 16.93
CA PRO A 72 25.79 15.06 15.95
C PRO A 72 26.46 14.07 14.98
N ARG A 73 26.56 14.45 13.70
CA ARG A 73 27.12 13.61 12.63
C ARG A 73 28.51 14.12 12.21
N THR A 74 29.39 13.21 11.86
CA THR A 74 30.61 13.47 11.09
C THR A 74 30.30 13.78 9.62
N ASP A 75 31.25 14.34 8.87
CA ASP A 75 31.07 14.63 7.44
C ASP A 75 30.71 13.38 6.62
N ALA A 76 31.34 12.24 6.93
CA ALA A 76 31.05 10.96 6.29
C ALA A 76 29.62 10.49 6.60
N GLU A 77 29.15 10.67 7.83
CA GLU A 77 27.77 10.34 8.24
C GLU A 77 26.74 11.27 7.63
N VAL A 78 27.07 12.55 7.39
CA VAL A 78 26.19 13.47 6.64
C VAL A 78 26.00 12.99 5.21
N ILE A 79 27.07 12.54 4.55
CA ILE A 79 27.00 11.96 3.19
C ILE A 79 26.17 10.68 3.22
N ALA A 80 26.45 9.76 4.15
CA ALA A 80 25.71 8.50 4.28
C ALA A 80 24.21 8.74 4.55
N TYR A 81 23.88 9.68 5.44
CA TYR A 81 22.50 10.06 5.75
C TYR A 81 21.77 10.60 4.52
N ARG A 82 22.40 11.50 3.75
CA ARG A 82 21.82 12.06 2.52
C ARG A 82 21.59 10.97 1.48
N ASN A 83 22.59 10.14 1.21
CA ASN A 83 22.47 9.02 0.28
C ASN A 83 21.33 8.07 0.69
N ALA A 84 21.17 7.81 1.99
CA ALA A 84 20.08 6.95 2.45
C ALA A 84 18.69 7.59 2.27
N LEU A 85 18.56 8.90 2.45
CA LEU A 85 17.31 9.63 2.17
C LEU A 85 16.93 9.59 0.69
N ASP A 86 17.91 9.53 -0.21
CA ASP A 86 17.67 9.42 -1.66
C ASP A 86 16.98 8.10 -2.04
N TYR A 87 17.25 7.03 -1.29
CA TYR A 87 16.71 5.68 -1.54
C TYR A 87 15.69 5.21 -0.51
N MET A 88 15.26 6.08 0.40
CA MET A 88 14.38 5.71 1.50
C MET A 88 13.01 5.20 1.01
N ASP A 89 12.54 5.71 -0.13
CA ASP A 89 11.30 5.27 -0.76
C ASP A 89 11.32 3.77 -1.13
N LEU A 90 12.48 3.20 -1.47
CA LEU A 90 12.62 1.79 -1.81
C LEU A 90 12.26 0.87 -0.64
N TRP A 91 12.63 1.21 0.59
CA TRP A 91 12.31 0.39 1.77
C TRP A 91 10.79 0.21 1.92
N TYR A 92 10.05 1.29 1.69
CA TYR A 92 8.60 1.29 1.84
C TYR A 92 7.86 0.82 0.58
N ALA A 93 8.39 1.03 -0.62
CA ALA A 93 7.63 0.78 -1.84
C ALA A 93 8.01 -0.52 -2.57
N HIS A 94 9.23 -1.05 -2.38
CA HIS A 94 9.74 -2.18 -3.15
C HIS A 94 8.96 -3.48 -2.90
N GLY A 95 8.53 -4.22 -3.93
CA GLY A 95 7.70 -5.42 -3.79
C GLY A 95 8.26 -6.53 -2.88
N GLY A 96 9.58 -6.58 -2.73
CA GLY A 96 10.28 -7.52 -1.83
C GLY A 96 10.38 -7.11 -0.36
N SER A 97 9.70 -6.05 0.08
CA SER A 97 9.62 -5.66 1.51
C SER A 97 8.22 -5.83 2.09
N ILE A 98 8.16 -6.10 3.39
CA ILE A 98 6.94 -5.96 4.19
C ILE A 98 7.05 -4.66 4.97
N VAL A 99 5.94 -3.93 5.05
CA VAL A 99 5.87 -2.68 5.80
C VAL A 99 4.99 -2.89 7.03
N CYS A 100 5.56 -2.67 8.21
CA CYS A 100 4.82 -2.67 9.46
C CYS A 100 4.55 -1.23 9.88
N LEU A 101 3.28 -0.87 10.02
CA LEU A 101 2.85 0.42 10.51
C LEU A 101 2.58 0.31 12.01
N LEU A 102 3.14 1.24 12.78
CA LEU A 102 2.94 1.35 14.21
C LEU A 102 2.04 2.55 14.51
N THR A 103 0.76 2.43 14.12
CA THR A 103 -0.19 3.56 14.16
C THR A 103 -0.67 3.90 15.57
N SER A 104 -0.62 2.94 16.49
CA SER A 104 -0.94 3.14 17.91
C SER A 104 0.19 3.90 18.59
N MET A 105 -0.17 4.93 19.36
CA MET A 105 0.77 5.70 20.20
C MET A 105 0.45 5.48 21.69
N PRO A 106 1.44 5.53 22.60
CA PRO A 106 1.19 5.37 24.03
C PRO A 106 0.32 6.52 24.58
N PRO A 107 -0.53 6.27 25.58
CA PRO A 107 -1.30 7.34 26.23
C PRO A 107 -0.38 8.44 26.76
N GLY A 108 -0.81 9.70 26.67
CA GLY A 108 -0.03 10.83 27.18
C GLY A 108 0.98 11.42 26.18
N THR A 109 1.08 10.93 24.95
CA THR A 109 1.90 11.54 23.87
C THR A 109 1.37 12.89 23.36
N HIS A 110 0.65 13.66 24.18
CA HIS A 110 -0.05 14.90 23.77
C HIS A 110 0.86 15.98 23.17
N GLN A 111 2.17 15.93 23.42
CA GLN A 111 3.13 16.84 22.80
C GLN A 111 3.49 16.47 21.35
N ALA A 112 3.23 15.23 20.94
CA ALA A 112 3.56 14.71 19.63
C ALA A 112 2.28 14.36 18.88
N ALA A 113 2.10 14.89 17.66
CA ALA A 113 0.88 14.67 16.87
C ALA A 113 0.56 13.16 16.75
N PRO A 114 -0.72 12.73 16.74
CA PRO A 114 -1.05 11.32 16.48
C PRO A 114 -0.46 10.87 15.14
N TYR A 115 -0.17 9.58 15.00
CA TYR A 115 0.51 9.00 13.82
C TYR A 115 -0.08 9.52 12.49
N ALA A 116 -1.41 9.54 12.36
CA ALA A 116 -2.12 9.94 11.15
C ALA A 116 -1.92 11.42 10.74
N TYR A 117 -1.48 12.29 11.66
CA TYR A 117 -1.26 13.72 11.41
C TYR A 117 0.20 14.05 11.06
N ARG A 118 1.09 13.06 10.99
CA ARG A 118 2.52 13.25 10.73
C ARG A 118 2.84 13.09 9.26
N GLY A 119 3.72 13.97 8.76
CA GLY A 119 4.08 14.03 7.35
C GLY A 119 4.85 12.82 6.83
N TRP A 120 5.94 12.44 7.51
CA TRP A 120 6.75 11.27 7.15
C TRP A 120 5.97 9.95 7.23
N PRO A 121 5.23 9.63 8.32
CA PRO A 121 4.35 8.47 8.34
C PRO A 121 3.29 8.46 7.23
N ALA A 122 2.71 9.61 6.87
CA ALA A 122 1.77 9.67 5.76
C ALA A 122 2.43 9.32 4.42
N PHE A 123 3.67 9.76 4.20
CA PHE A 123 4.49 9.39 3.04
C PHE A 123 4.81 7.90 2.99
N GLU A 124 5.28 7.35 4.10
CA GLU A 124 5.65 5.93 4.22
C GLU A 124 4.46 5.01 3.97
N VAL A 125 3.30 5.35 4.55
CA VAL A 125 2.03 4.64 4.26
C VAL A 125 1.68 4.77 2.79
N ALA A 126 1.69 5.99 2.23
CA ALA A 126 1.28 6.20 0.85
C ALA A 126 2.17 5.42 -0.14
N LEU A 127 3.48 5.35 0.10
CA LEU A 127 4.42 4.54 -0.68
C LEU A 127 4.14 3.05 -0.55
N ALA A 128 3.95 2.58 0.68
CA ALA A 128 3.67 1.18 0.96
C ALA A 128 2.38 0.71 0.26
N THR A 129 1.39 1.58 0.12
CA THR A 129 0.11 1.23 -0.49
C THR A 129 0.03 1.45 -2.01
N LEU A 130 1.10 1.90 -2.69
CA LEU A 130 1.07 2.16 -4.14
C LEU A 130 0.78 0.89 -4.96
N ALA A 131 1.50 -0.20 -4.68
CA ALA A 131 1.45 -1.41 -5.52
C ALA A 131 1.64 -2.71 -4.73
N LYS A 132 1.81 -2.65 -3.40
CA LYS A 132 1.99 -3.85 -2.59
C LYS A 132 0.68 -4.61 -2.41
N PRO A 133 0.74 -5.95 -2.31
CA PRO A 133 -0.43 -6.75 -1.98
C PRO A 133 -0.91 -6.48 -0.53
N ALA A 134 -2.13 -6.89 -0.22
CA ALA A 134 -2.79 -6.64 1.06
C ALA A 134 -1.99 -7.21 2.26
N GLU A 135 -1.32 -8.33 2.10
CA GLU A 135 -0.54 -9.00 3.14
C GLU A 135 0.85 -8.37 3.40
N ALA A 136 1.28 -7.41 2.58
CA ALA A 136 2.62 -6.81 2.67
C ALA A 136 2.64 -5.42 3.34
N VAL A 137 1.50 -4.86 3.74
CA VAL A 137 1.43 -3.66 4.60
C VAL A 137 0.51 -3.96 5.78
N LEU A 138 1.10 -4.04 6.95
CA LEU A 138 0.46 -4.57 8.16
C LEU A 138 0.44 -3.47 9.20
N ASP A 139 -0.75 -3.08 9.65
CA ASP A 139 -0.87 -2.18 10.79
C ASP A 139 -0.77 -2.96 12.10
N VAL A 140 0.48 -3.10 12.56
CA VAL A 140 0.83 -3.77 13.82
C VAL A 140 0.31 -3.00 15.02
N GLY A 141 0.06 -1.69 14.89
CA GLY A 141 -0.54 -0.87 15.93
C GLY A 141 -1.93 -1.33 16.37
N LEU A 142 -2.65 -2.08 15.52
CA LEU A 142 -3.99 -2.60 15.80
C LEU A 142 -3.99 -3.85 16.69
N VAL A 143 -2.86 -4.53 16.82
CA VAL A 143 -2.78 -5.81 17.53
C VAL A 143 -2.81 -5.60 19.03
N ARG A 144 -3.71 -6.33 19.70
CA ARG A 144 -3.87 -6.34 21.16
C ARG A 144 -3.76 -7.78 21.66
N GLY A 145 -2.71 -8.10 22.42
CA GLY A 145 -2.54 -9.41 23.05
C GLY A 145 -1.71 -10.42 22.25
N PRO A 146 -1.70 -11.71 22.66
CA PRO A 146 -0.89 -12.74 22.02
C PRO A 146 -1.35 -13.00 20.59
N VAL A 147 -0.38 -13.21 19.71
CA VAL A 147 -0.61 -13.45 18.28
C VAL A 147 -0.65 -14.95 18.00
N GLY A 148 -1.70 -15.38 17.28
CA GLY A 148 -1.85 -16.74 16.77
C GLY A 148 -0.97 -16.99 15.53
N PRO A 149 -1.33 -17.97 14.67
CA PRO A 149 -0.58 -18.23 13.45
C PRO A 149 -0.58 -17.00 12.52
N TRP A 150 0.43 -16.91 11.64
CA TRP A 150 0.66 -15.75 10.76
C TRP A 150 -0.58 -15.27 9.99
N ARG A 151 -1.46 -16.19 9.56
CA ARG A 151 -2.70 -15.84 8.87
C ARG A 151 -3.62 -14.96 9.72
N ASP A 152 -3.81 -15.34 10.99
CA ASP A 152 -4.72 -14.64 11.90
C ASP A 152 -4.12 -13.28 12.27
N PHE A 153 -2.78 -13.21 12.33
CA PHE A 153 -2.05 -11.96 12.48
C PHE A 153 -2.28 -11.01 11.30
N VAL A 154 -2.11 -11.48 10.06
CA VAL A 154 -2.35 -10.66 8.86
C VAL A 154 -3.78 -10.13 8.86
N ALA A 155 -4.77 -10.98 9.22
CA ALA A 155 -6.16 -10.56 9.33
C ALA A 155 -6.39 -9.46 10.37
N ALA A 156 -5.74 -9.55 11.54
CA ALA A 156 -5.84 -8.54 12.60
C ALA A 156 -5.14 -7.21 12.25
N CYS A 157 -4.18 -7.22 11.32
CA CYS A 157 -3.40 -6.06 10.91
C CYS A 157 -3.87 -5.41 9.60
N GLN A 158 -4.99 -5.85 9.03
CA GLN A 158 -5.42 -5.35 7.72
C GLN A 158 -5.78 -3.87 7.79
N LEU A 159 -4.94 -3.07 7.15
CA LEU A 159 -5.21 -1.66 6.91
C LEU A 159 -6.32 -1.52 5.86
N ARG A 160 -7.32 -0.68 6.12
CA ARG A 160 -8.22 -0.21 5.04
C ARG A 160 -7.43 0.69 4.10
N ARG A 161 -7.26 0.26 2.85
CA ARG A 161 -6.50 0.98 1.84
C ARG A 161 -7.44 1.53 0.78
N HIS A 162 -7.14 2.73 0.32
CA HIS A 162 -7.76 3.32 -0.86
C HIS A 162 -6.87 3.07 -2.09
N PRO A 163 -7.39 3.25 -3.31
CA PRO A 163 -6.57 3.38 -4.51
C PRO A 163 -5.41 4.37 -4.33
N PRO A 164 -4.30 4.21 -5.07
CA PRO A 164 -3.16 5.11 -5.00
C PRO A 164 -3.60 6.57 -5.19
N LYS A 165 -3.17 7.45 -4.28
CA LYS A 165 -3.47 8.87 -4.42
C LYS A 165 -2.72 9.44 -5.61
N LEU A 166 -3.38 10.25 -6.42
CA LEU A 166 -2.68 11.07 -7.39
C LEU A 166 -1.69 12.00 -6.68
N PRO A 167 -0.53 12.33 -7.28
CA PRO A 167 0.45 13.20 -6.65
C PRO A 167 -0.11 14.55 -6.17
N LYS A 168 -1.05 15.15 -6.91
CA LYS A 168 -1.75 16.37 -6.50
C LYS A 168 -2.60 16.18 -5.23
N ALA A 169 -3.33 15.06 -5.15
CA ALA A 169 -4.17 14.74 -3.99
C ALA A 169 -3.30 14.46 -2.75
N PHE A 170 -2.19 13.73 -2.93
CA PHE A 170 -1.22 13.51 -1.86
C PHE A 170 -0.58 14.82 -1.38
N ALA A 171 -0.22 15.73 -2.29
CA ALA A 171 0.31 17.05 -1.91
C ALA A 171 -0.67 17.86 -1.06
N ALA A 172 -1.97 17.81 -1.40
CA ALA A 172 -3.02 18.46 -0.61
C ALA A 172 -3.15 17.85 0.80
N GLU A 173 -3.10 16.52 0.90
CA GLU A 173 -3.10 15.82 2.20
C GLU A 173 -1.89 16.22 3.05
N VAL A 174 -0.69 16.18 2.47
CA VAL A 174 0.58 16.50 3.14
C VAL A 174 0.61 17.96 3.63
N GLY A 175 -0.10 18.87 2.94
CA GLY A 175 -0.30 20.25 3.37
C GLY A 175 -0.95 20.37 4.76
N GLN A 176 -1.75 19.38 5.17
CA GLN A 176 -2.43 19.34 6.46
C GLN A 176 -1.64 18.58 7.54
N LYS A 177 -0.45 18.06 7.21
CA LYS A 177 0.37 17.26 8.13
C LYS A 177 1.44 18.09 8.83
N SER A 178 1.83 17.61 10.00
CA SER A 178 2.88 18.17 10.84
C SER A 178 4.24 17.56 10.48
N PHE A 179 5.27 18.42 10.44
CA PHE A 179 6.66 18.05 10.22
C PHE A 179 7.52 18.66 11.32
N ALA A 180 8.53 17.92 11.78
CA ALA A 180 9.55 18.46 12.70
C ALA A 180 10.40 19.54 12.00
N VAL A 181 10.70 19.33 10.72
CA VAL A 181 11.40 20.29 9.86
C VAL A 181 10.43 20.72 8.74
N PRO A 182 9.96 21.98 8.72
CA PRO A 182 8.95 22.43 7.77
C PRO A 182 9.31 22.24 6.29
N SER A 183 10.60 22.31 5.93
CA SER A 183 11.08 22.11 4.55
C SER A 183 10.90 20.68 4.04
N ASP A 184 10.82 19.69 4.93
CA ASP A 184 10.62 18.28 4.57
C ASP A 184 9.28 18.05 3.85
N ARG A 185 8.32 18.97 4.02
CA ARG A 185 7.04 18.91 3.34
C ARG A 185 7.22 18.88 1.82
N ALA A 186 8.04 19.77 1.28
CA ALA A 186 8.28 19.84 -0.17
C ALA A 186 9.00 18.58 -0.65
N LEU A 187 10.00 18.13 0.11
CA LEU A 187 10.77 16.92 -0.16
C LEU A 187 9.87 15.66 -0.25
N VAL A 188 8.96 15.49 0.71
CA VAL A 188 8.02 14.35 0.74
C VAL A 188 7.08 14.36 -0.47
N VAL A 189 6.57 15.55 -0.85
CA VAL A 189 5.70 15.68 -2.03
C VAL A 189 6.44 15.33 -3.31
N GLU A 190 7.66 15.82 -3.47
CA GLU A 190 8.53 15.53 -4.61
C GLU A 190 8.84 14.03 -4.70
N LYS A 191 9.33 13.43 -3.61
CA LYS A 191 9.64 11.99 -3.56
C LYS A 191 8.41 11.11 -3.84
N TYR A 192 7.23 11.50 -3.37
CA TYR A 192 6.01 10.74 -3.66
C TYR A 192 5.65 10.81 -5.13
N HIS A 193 5.73 11.99 -5.75
CA HIS A 193 5.48 12.16 -7.17
C HIS A 193 6.42 11.30 -8.02
N GLU A 194 7.72 11.29 -7.69
CA GLU A 194 8.72 10.45 -8.36
C GLU A 194 8.41 8.96 -8.19
N ALA A 195 8.16 8.52 -6.96
CA ALA A 195 7.85 7.12 -6.66
C ALA A 195 6.55 6.66 -7.35
N PHE A 196 5.50 7.49 -7.34
CA PHE A 196 4.25 7.20 -8.04
C PHE A 196 4.50 6.98 -9.53
N ASN A 197 5.21 7.89 -10.20
CA ASN A 197 5.49 7.75 -11.63
C ASN A 197 6.35 6.52 -11.94
N ARG A 198 7.34 6.23 -11.09
CA ARG A 198 8.24 5.08 -11.24
C ARG A 198 7.56 3.74 -10.99
N ILE A 199 6.60 3.69 -10.07
CA ILE A 199 5.98 2.43 -9.62
C ILE A 199 4.64 2.21 -10.30
N VAL A 200 3.74 3.19 -10.26
CA VAL A 200 2.40 3.08 -10.82
C VAL A 200 2.40 3.49 -12.29
N GLY A 201 2.95 4.67 -12.61
CA GLY A 201 2.95 5.20 -13.98
C GLY A 201 3.73 4.33 -14.98
N ALA A 202 4.82 3.71 -14.54
CA ALA A 202 5.68 2.86 -15.37
C ALA A 202 5.37 1.35 -15.28
N ALA A 203 4.43 0.92 -14.44
CA ALA A 203 4.12 -0.49 -14.29
C ALA A 203 3.52 -1.10 -15.57
N GLU A 204 3.93 -2.34 -15.87
CA GLU A 204 3.30 -3.16 -16.89
C GLU A 204 2.26 -4.13 -16.29
N ALA A 205 2.39 -4.44 -15.00
CA ALA A 205 1.45 -5.26 -14.25
C ALA A 205 1.21 -4.68 -12.85
N LEU A 206 -0.05 -4.59 -12.43
CA LEU A 206 -0.46 -4.19 -11.08
C LEU A 206 -1.53 -5.14 -10.56
N SER A 207 -1.39 -5.53 -9.29
CA SER A 207 -2.43 -6.29 -8.57
C SER A 207 -2.85 -5.53 -7.33
N TRP A 208 -4.14 -5.22 -7.29
CA TRP A 208 -4.83 -4.62 -6.15
C TRP A 208 -6.00 -5.52 -5.73
N SER A 209 -5.79 -6.84 -5.78
CA SER A 209 -6.78 -7.82 -5.39
C SER A 209 -7.07 -7.78 -3.89
N GLY A 210 -8.35 -7.96 -3.52
CA GLY A 210 -8.75 -8.19 -2.13
C GLY A 210 -8.62 -6.99 -1.21
N LEU A 211 -8.70 -5.76 -1.72
CA LEU A 211 -8.61 -4.53 -0.93
C LEU A 211 -9.97 -3.96 -0.50
N GLY A 212 -11.07 -4.57 -0.94
CA GLY A 212 -12.43 -4.19 -0.53
C GLY A 212 -12.83 -2.78 -0.97
N TRP A 213 -12.33 -2.33 -2.11
CA TRP A 213 -12.56 -0.98 -2.65
C TRP A 213 -14.01 -0.67 -3.01
N GLY A 214 -14.79 -1.68 -3.38
CA GLY A 214 -16.15 -1.50 -3.87
C GLY A 214 -16.24 -0.56 -5.07
N ASP A 215 -17.44 -0.02 -5.29
CA ASP A 215 -17.68 0.92 -6.39
C ASP A 215 -16.94 2.25 -6.22
N VAL A 216 -16.87 2.77 -5.00
CA VAL A 216 -16.20 4.05 -4.70
C VAL A 216 -14.72 3.98 -5.04
N GLY A 217 -14.02 2.94 -4.59
CA GLY A 217 -12.60 2.79 -4.91
C GLY A 217 -12.37 2.47 -6.40
N ALA A 218 -13.29 1.78 -7.08
CA ALA A 218 -13.20 1.61 -8.54
C ALA A 218 -13.32 2.94 -9.29
N GLN A 219 -14.19 3.85 -8.84
CA GLN A 219 -14.34 5.20 -9.40
C GLN A 219 -13.09 6.05 -9.15
N GLU A 220 -12.55 6.04 -7.92
CA GLU A 220 -11.29 6.73 -7.59
C GLU A 220 -10.11 6.20 -8.42
N LEU A 221 -10.09 4.89 -8.69
CA LEU A 221 -9.02 4.24 -9.45
C LEU A 221 -8.96 4.73 -10.91
N VAL A 222 -10.07 5.15 -11.51
CA VAL A 222 -10.11 5.59 -12.92
C VAL A 222 -9.06 6.64 -13.21
N GLU A 223 -8.94 7.68 -12.36
CA GLU A 223 -7.97 8.74 -12.60
C GLU A 223 -6.51 8.25 -12.51
N VAL A 224 -6.25 7.25 -11.67
CA VAL A 224 -4.93 6.59 -11.57
C VAL A 224 -4.61 5.86 -12.87
N LEU A 225 -5.56 5.11 -13.43
CA LEU A 225 -5.37 4.32 -14.66
C LEU A 225 -5.01 5.19 -15.86
N LEU A 226 -5.48 6.45 -15.91
CA LEU A 226 -5.13 7.40 -16.97
C LEU A 226 -3.64 7.77 -16.99
N LEU A 227 -2.93 7.56 -15.89
CA LEU A 227 -1.48 7.77 -15.77
C LEU A 227 -0.67 6.49 -16.03
N CYS A 228 -1.30 5.32 -16.03
CA CYS A 228 -0.69 4.01 -16.22
C CYS A 228 -0.47 3.69 -17.71
N ARG A 229 0.39 4.44 -18.40
CA ARG A 229 0.55 4.36 -19.87
C ARG A 229 1.16 3.05 -20.37
N ARG A 230 1.81 2.28 -19.50
CA ARG A 230 2.46 1.01 -19.83
C ARG A 230 1.71 -0.22 -19.30
N LEU A 231 0.64 -0.02 -18.54
CA LEU A 231 -0.06 -1.10 -17.85
C LEU A 231 -0.75 -2.01 -18.84
N ARG A 232 -0.32 -3.28 -18.86
CA ARG A 232 -0.87 -4.35 -19.69
C ARG A 232 -1.77 -5.26 -18.87
N ASP A 233 -1.46 -5.46 -17.60
CA ASP A 233 -2.09 -6.46 -16.77
C ASP A 233 -2.58 -5.85 -15.45
N LEU A 234 -3.89 -5.89 -15.24
CA LEU A 234 -4.52 -5.33 -14.05
C LEU A 234 -5.37 -6.39 -13.36
N ASP A 235 -5.05 -6.67 -12.10
CA ASP A 235 -5.80 -7.58 -11.24
C ASP A 235 -6.56 -6.80 -10.17
N LEU A 236 -7.90 -6.81 -10.27
CA LEU A 236 -8.85 -6.18 -9.36
C LEU A 236 -9.78 -7.20 -8.70
N ARG A 237 -9.36 -8.46 -8.60
CA ARG A 237 -10.18 -9.51 -7.99
C ARG A 237 -10.57 -9.17 -6.56
N ASP A 238 -11.67 -9.75 -6.11
CA ASP A 238 -12.09 -9.74 -4.70
C ASP A 238 -12.24 -8.34 -4.06
N ASN A 239 -12.52 -7.30 -4.85
CA ASN A 239 -12.69 -5.93 -4.35
C ASN A 239 -14.14 -5.56 -4.00
N GLY A 240 -15.11 -6.41 -4.34
CA GLY A 240 -16.52 -6.11 -4.13
C GLY A 240 -17.06 -5.05 -5.08
N ILE A 241 -16.45 -4.91 -6.26
CA ILE A 241 -16.89 -3.99 -7.31
C ILE A 241 -18.23 -4.47 -7.86
N GLY A 242 -19.21 -3.57 -7.93
CA GLY A 242 -20.55 -3.80 -8.46
C GLY A 242 -20.79 -3.02 -9.74
N THR A 243 -22.06 -2.71 -10.00
CA THR A 243 -22.49 -2.09 -11.25
C THR A 243 -21.90 -0.70 -11.48
N ALA A 244 -21.85 0.15 -10.45
CA ALA A 244 -21.38 1.53 -10.62
C ALA A 244 -19.85 1.61 -10.83
N GLY A 245 -19.08 0.76 -10.15
CA GLY A 245 -17.64 0.66 -10.34
C GLY A 245 -17.29 0.06 -11.70
N ALA A 246 -18.04 -0.95 -12.16
CA ALA A 246 -17.86 -1.51 -13.50
C ALA A 246 -18.14 -0.50 -14.62
N ALA A 247 -19.18 0.33 -14.46
CA ALA A 247 -19.47 1.41 -15.40
C ALA A 247 -18.31 2.41 -15.47
N ALA A 248 -17.78 2.84 -14.31
CA ALA A 248 -16.63 3.74 -14.26
C ALA A 248 -15.38 3.14 -14.93
N LEU A 249 -15.09 1.86 -14.68
CA LEU A 249 -14.00 1.15 -15.35
C LEU A 249 -14.23 1.10 -16.87
N ALA A 250 -15.46 0.80 -17.32
CA ALA A 250 -15.82 0.73 -18.74
C ALA A 250 -15.56 2.07 -19.46
N GLU A 251 -15.93 3.19 -18.83
CA GLU A 251 -15.69 4.54 -19.36
C GLU A 251 -14.20 4.88 -19.49
N ALA A 252 -13.35 4.30 -18.63
CA ALA A 252 -11.91 4.52 -18.63
C ALA A 252 -11.16 3.69 -19.70
N LEU A 253 -11.71 2.57 -20.16
CA LEU A 253 -11.05 1.61 -21.06
C LEU A 253 -10.51 2.23 -22.36
N PRO A 254 -11.19 3.18 -23.04
CA PRO A 254 -10.66 3.83 -24.25
C PRO A 254 -9.31 4.52 -24.02
N TRP A 255 -9.08 5.03 -22.81
CA TRP A 255 -7.86 5.76 -22.44
C TRP A 255 -6.73 4.85 -21.92
N CYS A 256 -7.07 3.62 -21.54
CA CYS A 256 -6.12 2.61 -21.06
C CYS A 256 -5.50 1.83 -22.22
N GLU A 257 -4.89 2.50 -23.20
CA GLU A 257 -4.49 1.94 -24.50
C GLU A 257 -3.62 0.67 -24.42
N ALA A 258 -2.66 0.64 -23.49
CA ALA A 258 -1.74 -0.47 -23.29
C ALA A 258 -2.38 -1.69 -22.63
N LEU A 259 -3.54 -1.54 -21.98
CA LEU A 259 -4.18 -2.60 -21.20
C LEU A 259 -4.54 -3.78 -22.11
N ARG A 260 -4.19 -4.99 -21.67
CA ARG A 260 -4.39 -6.26 -22.37
C ARG A 260 -5.10 -7.30 -21.52
N ARG A 261 -4.96 -7.25 -20.20
CA ARG A 261 -5.66 -8.12 -19.26
C ARG A 261 -6.26 -7.31 -18.10
N LEU A 262 -7.52 -7.59 -17.79
CA LEU A 262 -8.25 -7.07 -16.64
C LEU A 262 -8.99 -8.24 -15.97
N ASP A 263 -8.61 -8.55 -14.74
CA ASP A 263 -9.23 -9.60 -13.93
C ASP A 263 -10.14 -8.99 -12.85
N LEU A 264 -11.42 -9.33 -12.91
CA LEU A 264 -12.48 -8.86 -12.03
C LEU A 264 -13.22 -10.02 -11.35
N ARG A 265 -12.63 -11.22 -11.30
CA ARG A 265 -13.23 -12.36 -10.57
C ARG A 265 -13.41 -12.05 -9.08
N GLY A 266 -14.39 -12.68 -8.45
CA GLY A 266 -14.65 -12.47 -7.01
C GLY A 266 -15.22 -11.09 -6.64
N ASN A 267 -15.66 -10.31 -7.63
CA ASN A 267 -16.44 -9.08 -7.40
C ASN A 267 -17.94 -9.39 -7.31
N VAL A 268 -18.81 -8.40 -7.40
CA VAL A 268 -20.27 -8.55 -7.30
C VAL A 268 -20.97 -7.94 -8.51
N LEU A 269 -20.40 -8.18 -9.70
CA LEU A 269 -20.96 -7.69 -10.96
C LEU A 269 -22.29 -8.39 -11.27
N GLU A 270 -23.34 -7.62 -11.52
CA GLU A 270 -24.56 -8.14 -12.14
C GLU A 270 -24.32 -8.46 -13.62
N ASP A 271 -25.12 -9.38 -14.17
CA ASP A 271 -24.99 -9.83 -15.56
C ASP A 271 -25.00 -8.67 -16.56
N ALA A 272 -25.86 -7.66 -16.33
CA ALA A 272 -25.94 -6.47 -17.17
C ALA A 272 -24.64 -5.64 -17.11
N ALA A 273 -24.05 -5.49 -15.93
CA ALA A 273 -22.78 -4.78 -15.75
C ALA A 273 -21.62 -5.52 -16.43
N ALA A 274 -21.57 -6.85 -16.29
CA ALA A 274 -20.57 -7.69 -16.94
C ALA A 274 -20.66 -7.62 -18.47
N GLN A 275 -21.88 -7.63 -19.03
CA GLN A 275 -22.13 -7.46 -20.46
C GLN A 275 -21.73 -6.07 -20.97
N ALA A 276 -22.06 -5.02 -20.23
CA ALA A 276 -21.68 -3.65 -20.57
C ALA A 276 -20.15 -3.48 -20.57
N LEU A 277 -19.46 -4.00 -19.55
CA LEU A 277 -18.00 -3.95 -19.47
C LEU A 277 -17.34 -4.75 -20.58
N THR A 278 -17.89 -5.92 -20.94
CA THR A 278 -17.40 -6.73 -22.07
C THR A 278 -17.57 -6.00 -23.40
N SER A 279 -18.68 -5.29 -23.58
CA SER A 279 -18.94 -4.49 -24.78
C SER A 279 -17.98 -3.30 -24.87
N ALA A 280 -17.74 -2.60 -23.75
CA ALA A 280 -16.78 -1.51 -23.67
C ALA A 280 -15.34 -1.99 -23.93
N TRP A 281 -14.97 -3.17 -23.41
CA TRP A 281 -13.67 -3.81 -23.67
C TRP A 281 -13.46 -4.10 -25.15
N ALA A 282 -14.47 -4.64 -25.83
CA ALA A 282 -14.42 -4.87 -27.27
C ALA A 282 -14.35 -3.54 -28.05
N ALA A 283 -15.17 -2.55 -27.69
CA ALA A 283 -15.20 -1.23 -28.34
C ALA A 283 -13.86 -0.48 -28.20
N ALA A 284 -13.18 -0.64 -27.06
CA ALA A 284 -11.84 -0.11 -26.83
C ALA A 284 -10.71 -0.93 -27.50
N SER A 285 -11.06 -1.84 -28.42
CA SER A 285 -10.13 -2.67 -29.21
C SER A 285 -9.14 -3.49 -28.36
N LYS A 286 -9.59 -3.95 -27.19
CA LYS A 286 -8.78 -4.78 -26.30
C LYS A 286 -8.83 -6.27 -26.71
N PRO A 287 -7.86 -7.11 -26.29
CA PRO A 287 -7.83 -8.53 -26.65
C PRO A 287 -9.07 -9.28 -26.16
N ARG A 288 -9.70 -10.11 -27.00
CA ARG A 288 -10.94 -10.83 -26.65
C ARG A 288 -10.84 -11.70 -25.39
N THR A 289 -9.68 -12.30 -25.13
CA THR A 289 -9.41 -13.17 -23.97
C THR A 289 -8.81 -12.41 -22.79
N GLY A 290 -8.78 -11.08 -22.85
CA GLY A 290 -8.12 -10.24 -21.85
C GLY A 290 -9.01 -9.84 -20.68
N LEU A 291 -10.33 -9.91 -20.81
CA LEU A 291 -11.25 -9.57 -19.73
C LEU A 291 -11.76 -10.84 -19.03
N ASP A 292 -11.59 -10.92 -17.71
CA ASP A 292 -12.19 -11.98 -16.89
C ASP A 292 -13.17 -11.38 -15.89
N VAL A 293 -14.46 -11.54 -16.17
CA VAL A 293 -15.59 -11.15 -15.31
C VAL A 293 -16.32 -12.39 -14.76
N SER A 294 -15.71 -13.57 -14.85
CA SER A 294 -16.29 -14.81 -14.34
C SER A 294 -16.27 -14.87 -12.80
N ALA A 295 -16.86 -15.91 -12.21
CA ALA A 295 -16.76 -16.20 -10.78
C ALA A 295 -17.12 -15.01 -9.86
N GLN A 296 -18.22 -14.32 -10.16
CA GLN A 296 -18.75 -13.26 -9.31
C GLN A 296 -19.36 -13.85 -8.03
N ARG A 297 -19.22 -13.16 -6.91
CA ARG A 297 -19.86 -13.50 -5.65
C ARG A 297 -21.34 -13.11 -5.70
N LEU A 298 -22.17 -13.89 -5.02
CA LEU A 298 -23.54 -13.50 -4.79
C LEU A 298 -23.58 -12.21 -3.96
N PRO A 299 -24.48 -11.26 -4.26
CA PRO A 299 -24.73 -10.13 -3.38
C PRO A 299 -24.99 -10.64 -1.97
N ALA A 300 -24.27 -10.13 -0.97
CA ALA A 300 -24.49 -10.54 0.41
C ALA A 300 -25.95 -10.26 0.79
N ALA A 301 -26.70 -11.29 1.17
CA ALA A 301 -28.06 -11.12 1.66
C ALA A 301 -28.00 -10.31 2.98
N GLY A 302 -28.34 -9.02 2.93
CA GLY A 302 -28.56 -8.19 4.12
C GLY A 302 -27.37 -7.37 4.63
N SER A 303 -26.51 -6.79 3.78
CA SER A 303 -25.65 -5.69 4.26
C SER A 303 -26.46 -4.41 4.50
N PRO A 304 -26.33 -3.71 5.65
CA PRO A 304 -27.23 -2.63 6.07
C PRO A 304 -27.10 -1.30 5.30
N ASP A 305 -26.26 -1.20 4.28
CA ASP A 305 -26.02 0.07 3.58
C ASP A 305 -27.04 0.39 2.48
N ALA A 306 -28.02 -0.49 2.26
CA ALA A 306 -29.18 -0.21 1.42
C ALA A 306 -30.36 0.36 2.23
N GLN A 307 -30.12 1.32 3.13
CA GLN A 307 -31.16 2.21 3.69
C GLN A 307 -30.53 3.26 4.62
N ARG A 308 -30.20 4.42 4.07
CA ARG A 308 -30.64 5.73 4.60
C ARG A 308 -30.39 6.82 3.55
N PRO A 309 -31.32 7.79 3.43
CA PRO A 309 -31.24 8.88 2.46
C PRO A 309 -30.06 9.82 2.73
#